data_AF-A0AAD3XZ95-F1
#
_entry.id   AF-A0AAD3XZ95-F1
#
_cell.length_a   1.000
_cell.length_b   1.000
_cell.length_c   1.000
_cell.angle_alpha   90.00
_cell.angle_beta   90.00
_cell.angle_gamma   90.00
#
_symmetry.space_group_name_H-M   'P 1'
#
loop_
_entity.id
_entity.type
_entity.pdbx_description
1 polymer ?
#
loop_
_entity_poly.entity_id
_entity_poly.type
_entity_poly.pdbx_seq_one_letter_code
_entity_poly.pdbx_strand_id
1 'polypeptide(L)'
;MPIYATLVYAETTYHLHPVLEDFEYLTEPLLLTLGSLPSLFLMAQSTALYLGIVRRKEWPHFFRFHVVMGMLLENAVQVMGTVSRWLPLSVCKGKFPMHFWTAIVVAQLFTMFECVRCALAGMYPEVPFISDAAYIHSSL
;
A
#
# COMPACT_ATOMS: atom_id res chain seq x y z
N MET A 1 -10.85 28.15 28.69
CA MET A 1 -10.12 26.90 28.95
C MET A 1 -10.22 25.86 27.82
N PRO A 2 -11.32 25.68 27.06
CA PRO A 2 -11.30 24.78 25.89
C PRO A 2 -10.72 25.41 24.62
N ILE A 3 -10.91 26.72 24.40
CA ILE A 3 -10.46 27.43 23.18
C ILE A 3 -8.91 27.47 23.06
N TYR A 4 -8.21 27.66 24.17
CA TYR A 4 -6.75 27.70 24.20
C TYR A 4 -6.13 26.35 23.85
N ALA A 5 -6.68 25.24 24.37
CA ALA A 5 -6.23 23.89 24.01
C ALA A 5 -6.44 23.63 22.51
N THR A 6 -7.60 23.98 21.94
CA THR A 6 -7.85 23.84 20.50
C THR A 6 -6.95 24.71 19.63
N LEU A 7 -6.53 25.89 20.10
CA LEU A 7 -5.60 26.77 19.36
C LEU A 7 -4.19 26.17 19.27
N VAL A 8 -3.72 25.55 20.36
CA VAL A 8 -2.43 24.85 20.37
C VAL A 8 -2.44 23.67 19.38
N TYR A 9 -3.53 22.91 19.30
CA TYR A 9 -3.67 21.86 18.29
C TYR A 9 -3.82 22.43 16.85
N ALA A 10 -4.53 23.56 16.68
CA ALA A 10 -4.71 24.20 15.38
C ALA A 10 -3.38 24.71 14.79
N GLU A 11 -2.50 25.27 15.62
CA GLU A 11 -1.18 25.77 15.20
C GLU A 11 -0.27 24.63 14.72
N THR A 12 -0.26 23.48 15.41
CA THR A 12 0.48 22.29 14.97
C THR A 12 -0.08 21.69 13.67
N THR A 13 -1.40 21.78 13.45
CA THR A 13 -2.05 21.32 12.21
C THR A 13 -1.69 22.24 11.04
N TYR A 14 -1.56 23.55 11.28
CA TYR A 14 -1.13 24.53 10.27
C TYR A 14 0.29 24.27 9.78
N HIS A 15 1.19 23.82 10.65
CA HIS A 15 2.54 23.41 10.25
C HIS A 15 2.58 22.09 9.47
N LEU A 16 1.60 21.21 9.66
CA LEU A 16 1.44 19.98 8.86
C LEU A 16 0.84 20.26 7.47
N HIS A 17 0.07 21.33 7.31
CA HIS A 17 -0.60 21.68 6.06
C HIS A 17 0.33 21.75 4.82
N PRO A 18 1.49 22.44 4.85
CA PRO A 18 2.38 22.49 3.68
C PRO A 18 2.99 21.11 3.34
N VAL A 19 3.25 20.27 4.35
CA VAL A 19 3.76 18.91 4.11
C VAL A 19 2.70 18.03 3.46
N LEU A 20 1.42 18.20 3.84
CA LEU A 20 0.31 17.52 3.17
C LEU A 20 0.09 18.03 1.74
N GLU A 21 0.26 19.33 1.51
CA GLU A 21 0.08 19.97 0.19
C GLU A 21 1.18 19.55 -0.80
N ASP A 22 2.44 19.45 -0.35
CA ASP A 22 3.54 18.91 -1.15
C ASP A 22 3.35 17.42 -1.46
N PHE A 23 2.80 16.65 -0.50
CA PHE A 23 2.48 15.24 -0.70
C PHE A 23 1.32 15.08 -1.69
N GLU A 24 0.30 15.94 -1.62
CA GLU A 24 -0.81 16.00 -2.58
C GLU A 24 -0.27 16.28 -3.99
N TYR A 25 0.64 17.25 -4.16
CA TYR A 25 1.22 17.58 -5.45
C TYR A 25 2.03 16.44 -6.09
N LEU A 26 2.67 15.60 -5.27
CA LEU A 26 3.44 14.43 -5.73
C LEU A 26 2.54 13.21 -5.96
N THR A 27 1.47 13.07 -5.17
CA THR A 27 0.56 11.93 -5.22
C THR A 27 -0.49 12.09 -6.31
N GLU A 28 -1.01 13.29 -6.57
CA GLU A 28 -2.01 13.58 -7.61
C GLU A 28 -1.61 13.10 -9.02
N PRO A 29 -0.42 13.44 -9.57
CA PRO A 29 -0.01 12.94 -10.88
C PRO A 29 0.25 11.43 -10.86
N LEU A 30 0.71 10.89 -9.73
CA LEU A 30 0.92 9.46 -9.54
C LEU A 30 -0.41 8.70 -9.48
N LEU A 31 -1.43 9.28 -8.86
CA LEU A 31 -2.79 8.75 -8.76
C LEU A 31 -3.50 8.81 -10.11
N LEU A 32 -3.30 9.87 -10.89
CA LEU A 32 -3.85 10.00 -12.25
C LEU A 32 -3.22 8.99 -13.20
N THR A 33 -1.90 8.79 -13.11
CA THR A 33 -1.16 7.82 -13.94
C THR A 33 -1.44 6.37 -13.52
N LEU A 34 -1.41 6.04 -12.22
CA LEU A 34 -1.78 4.70 -11.73
C LEU A 34 -3.28 4.42 -11.87
N GLY A 35 -4.14 5.42 -11.66
CA GLY A 35 -5.59 5.29 -11.79
C GLY A 35 -6.04 5.09 -13.24
N SER A 36 -5.26 5.59 -14.20
CA SER A 36 -5.48 5.34 -15.63
C SER A 36 -4.95 3.97 -16.10
N LEU A 37 -4.16 3.26 -15.29
CA LEU A 37 -3.69 1.92 -15.65
C LEU A 37 -4.84 0.92 -15.45
N PRO A 38 -5.26 0.19 -16.50
CA PRO A 38 -6.27 -0.84 -16.34
C PRO A 38 -5.77 -1.90 -15.35
N SER A 39 -6.66 -2.44 -14.52
CA SER A 39 -6.31 -3.49 -13.53
C SER A 39 -5.60 -4.69 -14.16
N LEU A 40 -5.88 -4.97 -15.44
CA LEU A 40 -5.20 -5.98 -16.24
C LEU A 40 -3.69 -5.75 -16.34
N PHE A 41 -3.23 -4.50 -16.46
CA PHE A 41 -1.81 -4.18 -16.58
C PHE A 41 -1.06 -4.45 -15.27
N LEU A 42 -1.67 -4.11 -14.13
CA LEU A 42 -1.09 -4.38 -12.82
C LEU A 42 -1.07 -5.89 -12.51
N MET A 43 -2.13 -6.62 -12.88
CA MET A 43 -2.13 -8.08 -12.82
C MET A 43 -1.06 -8.70 -13.73
N ALA A 44 -0.85 -8.16 -14.93
CA ALA A 44 0.17 -8.63 -15.85
C ALA A 44 1.59 -8.36 -15.32
N GLN A 45 1.85 -7.20 -14.71
CA GLN A 45 3.08 -6.87 -13.99
C GLN A 45 3.36 -7.90 -12.89
N SER A 46 2.40 -8.14 -12.00
CA SER A 46 2.49 -9.17 -10.95
C SER A 46 2.78 -10.56 -11.53
N THR A 47 2.12 -10.93 -12.62
CA THR A 47 2.32 -12.24 -13.28
C THR A 47 3.69 -12.37 -13.93
N ALA A 48 4.16 -11.32 -14.61
CA ALA A 48 5.49 -11.28 -15.21
C ALA A 48 6.58 -11.35 -14.14
N LEU A 49 6.39 -10.66 -13.01
CA LEU A 49 7.30 -10.68 -11.87
C LEU A 49 7.39 -12.07 -11.23
N TYR A 50 6.25 -12.74 -11.07
CA TYR A 50 6.18 -14.14 -10.60
C TYR A 50 6.90 -15.11 -11.56
N LEU A 51 6.64 -15.00 -12.87
CA LEU A 51 7.27 -15.85 -13.88
C LEU A 51 8.78 -15.56 -14.05
N GLY A 52 9.19 -14.31 -13.90
CA GLY A 52 10.57 -13.88 -14.08
C GLY A 52 11.48 -14.17 -12.89
N ILE A 53 10.97 -13.99 -11.66
CA ILE A 53 11.77 -14.05 -10.43
C ILE A 53 11.44 -15.29 -9.63
N VAL A 54 10.16 -15.54 -9.34
CA VAL A 54 9.75 -16.63 -8.43
C VAL A 54 9.96 -18.00 -9.07
N ARG A 55 9.68 -18.14 -10.36
CA ARG A 55 9.88 -19.41 -11.10
C ARG A 55 11.34 -19.73 -11.41
N ARG A 56 12.24 -18.75 -11.36
CA ARG A 56 13.67 -18.97 -11.60
C ARG A 56 14.38 -19.25 -10.28
N LYS A 57 14.70 -20.53 -10.05
CA LYS A 57 15.43 -21.00 -8.85
C LYS A 57 16.86 -20.45 -8.70
N GLU A 58 17.36 -19.74 -9.70
CA GLU A 58 18.68 -19.09 -9.69
C GLU A 58 18.74 -17.89 -8.73
N TRP A 59 17.60 -17.29 -8.38
CA TRP A 59 17.56 -16.12 -7.50
C TRP A 59 17.62 -16.52 -6.02
N PRO A 60 18.33 -15.72 -5.18
CA PRO A 60 18.41 -15.98 -3.75
C PRO A 60 17.02 -15.92 -3.11
N HIS A 61 16.76 -16.85 -2.18
CA HIS A 61 15.47 -16.96 -1.49
C HIS A 61 15.00 -15.64 -0.86
N PHE A 62 15.94 -14.85 -0.32
CA PHE A 62 15.70 -13.52 0.22
C PHE A 62 15.02 -12.56 -0.78
N PHE A 63 15.47 -12.57 -2.04
CA PHE A 63 14.92 -11.73 -3.09
C PHE A 63 13.53 -12.22 -3.54
N ARG A 64 13.38 -13.56 -3.69
CA ARG A 64 12.08 -14.18 -4.01
C ARG A 64 11.04 -13.84 -2.94
N PHE A 65 11.39 -13.91 -1.65
CA PHE A 65 10.50 -13.57 -0.56
C PHE A 65 10.02 -12.11 -0.62
N HIS A 66 10.94 -11.15 -0.76
CA HIS A 66 10.57 -9.72 -0.81
C HIS A 66 9.71 -9.38 -2.03
N VAL A 67 9.98 -10.02 -3.17
CA VAL A 67 9.19 -9.87 -4.39
C VAL A 67 7.78 -10.45 -4.23
N VAL A 68 7.64 -11.63 -3.64
CA VAL A 68 6.33 -12.23 -3.35
C VAL A 68 5.56 -11.36 -2.35
N MET A 69 6.23 -10.86 -1.32
CA MET A 69 5.64 -9.98 -0.31
C MET A 69 5.07 -8.69 -0.93
N GLY A 70 5.82 -8.05 -1.84
CA GLY A 70 5.34 -6.88 -2.59
C GLY A 70 4.16 -7.22 -3.51
N MET A 71 4.24 -8.34 -4.23
CA MET A 71 3.17 -8.81 -5.11
C MET A 71 1.87 -9.10 -4.34
N LEU A 72 1.96 -9.73 -3.16
CA LEU A 72 0.78 -10.02 -2.32
C LEU A 72 0.14 -8.73 -1.80
N LEU A 73 0.94 -7.77 -1.36
CA LEU A 73 0.47 -6.45 -0.92
C LEU A 73 -0.23 -5.68 -2.04
N GLU A 74 0.30 -5.73 -3.26
CA GLU A 74 -0.32 -5.09 -4.43
C GLU A 74 -1.66 -5.74 -4.77
N ASN A 75 -1.72 -7.07 -4.82
CA ASN A 75 -2.94 -7.82 -5.12
C ASN A 75 -4.02 -7.59 -4.04
N ALA A 76 -3.66 -7.50 -2.76
CA ALA A 76 -4.60 -7.20 -1.69
C ALA A 76 -5.31 -5.85 -1.91
N VAL A 77 -4.57 -4.81 -2.29
CA VAL A 77 -5.14 -3.48 -2.60
C VAL A 77 -6.04 -3.53 -3.84
N GLN A 78 -5.65 -4.24 -4.89
CA GLN A 78 -6.48 -4.41 -6.09
C GLN A 78 -7.79 -5.15 -5.79
N VAL A 79 -7.74 -6.21 -4.98
CA VAL A 79 -8.92 -6.97 -4.56
C VAL A 79 -9.83 -6.07 -3.73
N MET A 80 -9.31 -5.35 -2.73
CA MET A 80 -10.10 -4.39 -1.93
C MET A 80 -10.73 -3.30 -2.80
N GLY A 81 -9.97 -2.71 -3.73
CA GLY A 81 -10.47 -1.71 -4.68
C GLY A 81 -11.53 -2.27 -5.61
N THR A 82 -11.39 -3.52 -6.06
CA THR A 82 -12.42 -4.18 -6.86
C THR A 82 -13.67 -4.39 -6.03
N VAL A 83 -13.58 -5.02 -4.85
CA VAL A 83 -14.70 -5.28 -3.93
C VAL A 83 -15.45 -3.99 -3.58
N SER A 84 -14.75 -2.87 -3.39
CA SER A 84 -15.39 -1.58 -3.14
C SER A 84 -16.25 -1.05 -4.31
N ARG A 85 -15.93 -1.42 -5.55
CA ARG A 85 -16.74 -1.09 -6.72
C ARG A 85 -17.99 -1.95 -6.84
N TRP A 86 -17.97 -3.14 -6.22
CA TRP A 86 -19.15 -4.03 -6.12
C TRP A 86 -20.10 -3.60 -5.00
N LEU A 87 -19.63 -2.83 -4.01
CA LEU A 87 -20.47 -2.28 -2.95
C LEU A 87 -21.42 -1.21 -3.51
N PRO A 88 -22.72 -1.24 -3.17
CA PRO A 88 -23.70 -0.31 -3.74
C PRO A 88 -23.38 1.13 -3.30
N LEU A 89 -23.50 2.07 -4.25
CA LEU A 89 -23.25 3.51 -4.08
C LEU A 89 -24.00 4.14 -2.88
N SER A 90 -25.06 3.50 -2.39
CA SER A 90 -25.81 3.87 -1.20
C SER A 90 -25.05 3.71 0.12
N VAL A 91 -24.06 2.82 0.20
CA VAL A 91 -23.15 2.68 1.36
C VAL A 91 -21.94 3.63 1.25
N CYS A 92 -21.56 3.99 0.02
CA CYS A 92 -20.37 4.79 -0.29
C CYS A 92 -20.62 6.31 -0.42
N LYS A 93 -21.85 6.81 -0.20
CA LYS A 93 -22.11 8.26 -0.12
C LYS A 93 -21.94 8.73 1.32
N GLY A 94 -20.75 9.22 1.67
CA GLY A 94 -20.49 9.83 2.97
C GLY A 94 -19.01 10.08 3.25
N LYS A 95 -18.70 10.63 4.43
CA LYS A 95 -17.31 10.85 4.92
C LYS A 95 -16.61 9.54 5.32
N PHE A 96 -17.36 8.47 5.55
CA PHE A 96 -16.84 7.16 5.97
C PHE A 96 -15.86 6.52 4.97
N PRO A 97 -16.18 6.38 3.67
CA PRO A 97 -15.24 5.83 2.70
C PRO A 97 -13.97 6.68 2.58
N MET A 98 -14.05 8.01 2.75
CA MET A 98 -12.88 8.88 2.70
C MET A 98 -11.89 8.54 3.82
N HIS A 99 -12.35 8.47 5.07
CA HIS A 99 -11.48 8.09 6.20
C HIS A 99 -11.01 6.64 6.12
N PHE A 100 -11.86 5.73 5.66
CA PHE A 100 -11.52 4.32 5.47
C PHE A 100 -10.41 4.13 4.44
N TRP A 101 -10.52 4.77 3.27
CA TRP A 101 -9.50 4.72 2.23
C TRP A 101 -8.20 5.39 2.65
N THR A 102 -8.28 6.54 3.32
CA THR A 102 -7.08 7.19 3.87
C THR A 102 -6.37 6.29 4.88
N ALA A 103 -7.10 5.62 5.78
CA ALA A 103 -6.51 4.70 6.75
C ALA A 103 -5.83 3.50 6.07
N ILE A 104 -6.44 2.94 5.01
CA ILE A 104 -5.84 1.85 4.23
C ILE A 104 -4.54 2.30 3.55
N VAL A 105 -4.55 3.47 2.91
CA VAL A 105 -3.35 4.00 2.23
C VAL A 105 -2.22 4.24 3.23
N VAL A 106 -2.52 4.84 4.39
CA VAL A 106 -1.53 5.08 5.45
C VAL A 106 -0.96 3.76 5.98
N ALA A 107 -1.82 2.77 6.26
CA ALA A 107 -1.38 1.45 6.71
C ALA A 107 -0.51 0.75 5.66
N GLN A 108 -0.87 0.86 4.38
CA GLN A 108 -0.10 0.28 3.28
C GLN A 108 1.27 0.95 3.14
N LEU A 109 1.35 2.28 3.24
CA LEU A 109 2.61 3.00 3.20
C LEU A 109 3.52 2.58 4.35
N PHE A 110 2.99 2.52 5.57
CA PHE A 110 3.75 2.07 6.74
C PHE A 110 4.29 0.64 6.54
N THR A 111 3.44 -0.26 6.05
CA THR A 111 3.82 -1.64 5.74
C THR A 111 4.92 -1.71 4.68
N MET A 112 4.83 -0.89 3.62
CA MET A 112 5.86 -0.82 2.57
C MET A 112 7.18 -0.28 3.12
N PHE A 113 7.16 0.77 3.94
CA PHE A 113 8.36 1.31 4.56
C PHE A 113 9.04 0.28 5.47
N GLU A 114 8.28 -0.47 6.26
CA GLU A 114 8.82 -1.57 7.07
C GLU A 114 9.42 -2.68 6.19
N CYS A 115 8.75 -3.07 5.10
CA CYS A 115 9.29 -4.03 4.15
C CYS A 115 10.62 -3.55 3.52
N VAL A 116 10.72 -2.27 3.13
CA VAL A 116 11.95 -1.68 2.60
C VAL A 116 13.05 -1.62 3.66
N ARG A 117 12.72 -1.21 4.88
CA ARG A 117 13.66 -1.18 6.01
C ARG A 117 14.21 -2.57 6.31
N CYS A 118 13.36 -3.59 6.34
CA CYS A 118 13.76 -4.98 6.51
C CYS A 118 14.63 -5.47 5.34
N ALA A 119 14.26 -5.14 4.10
CA ALA A 119 15.06 -5.48 2.91
C ALA A 119 16.48 -4.89 2.99
N LEU A 120 16.60 -3.63 3.38
CA LEU A 120 17.88 -2.94 3.54
C LEU A 120 18.70 -3.48 4.72
N ALA A 121 18.04 -3.90 5.80
CA ALA A 121 18.68 -4.53 6.95
C ALA A 121 19.00 -6.03 6.73
N GLY A 122 18.62 -6.60 5.58
CA GLY A 122 18.78 -8.03 5.31
C GLY A 122 17.87 -8.95 6.15
N MET A 123 16.79 -8.40 6.71
CA MET A 123 15.83 -9.12 7.54
C MET A 123 14.52 -9.39 6.79
N TYR A 124 13.74 -10.35 7.29
CA TYR A 124 12.42 -10.67 6.75
C TYR A 124 11.34 -9.83 7.45
N PRO A 125 10.50 -9.08 6.72
CA PRO A 125 9.37 -8.39 7.33
C PRO A 125 8.32 -9.37 7.87
N GLU A 126 7.84 -9.11 9.09
CA GLU A 126 6.76 -9.87 9.77
C GLU A 126 5.45 -9.07 9.70
N VAL A 127 4.75 -9.21 8.58
CA VAL A 127 3.42 -8.65 8.36
C VAL A 127 2.39 -9.77 8.54
N PRO A 128 1.43 -9.64 9.47
CA PRO A 128 0.47 -10.70 9.77
C PRO A 128 -0.31 -11.14 8.52
N PHE A 129 -0.53 -12.45 8.38
CA PHE A 129 -1.15 -13.14 7.23
C PHE A 129 -0.35 -13.12 5.92
N ILE A 130 0.29 -12.00 5.57
CA ILE A 130 0.98 -11.85 4.29
C ILE A 130 2.37 -12.50 4.33
N SER A 131 3.10 -12.38 5.45
CA SER A 131 4.42 -13.04 5.59
C SER A 131 4.30 -14.55 5.55
N ASP A 132 3.30 -15.15 6.20
CA ASP A 132 3.06 -16.60 6.16
C ASP A 132 2.76 -17.08 4.74
N ALA A 133 1.92 -16.34 3.99
CA ALA A 133 1.68 -16.61 2.59
C ALA A 133 2.96 -16.47 1.76
N ALA A 134 3.76 -15.42 1.99
CA ALA A 134 5.01 -15.20 1.28
C ALA A 134 6.01 -16.35 1.48
N TYR A 135 6.11 -16.90 2.70
CA TYR A 135 6.95 -18.06 3.00
C TYR A 135 6.51 -19.32 2.24
N ILE A 136 5.21 -19.58 2.14
CA ILE A 136 4.68 -20.71 1.37
C ILE A 136 5.04 -20.55 -0.10
N HIS A 137 4.86 -19.35 -0.66
CA HIS A 137 5.10 -19.07 -2.06
C HIS A 137 6.59 -18.98 -2.44
N SER A 138 7.48 -18.63 -1.51
CA SER A 138 8.92 -18.54 -1.77
C SER A 138 9.67 -19.86 -1.61
N SER A 139 9.10 -20.82 -0.85
CA SER A 139 9.71 -22.13 -0.57
C SER A 139 9.42 -23.22 -1.61
N LEU A 140 8.40 -23.02 -2.46
CA LEU A 140 8.11 -23.83 -3.66
C LEU A 140 9.12 -23.58 -4.79
#